data_AF-A0A949EEL8-F1
#
_entry.id   AF-A0A949EEL8-F1
#
_cell.length_a   1.000
_cell.length_b   1.000
_cell.length_c   1.000
_cell.angle_alpha   90.00
_cell.angle_beta   90.00
_cell.angle_gamma   90.00
#
_symmetry.space_group_name_H-M   'P 1'
#
loop_
_entity.id
_entity.type
_entity.pdbx_description
1 polymer ?
#
loop_
_entity_poly.entity_id
_entity_poly.type
_entity_poly.pdbx_seq_one_letter_code
_entity_poly.pdbx_strand_id
1 'polypeptide(L)'
;MTTAQPKNSDMASTAFRTDLIGFSDIKFQSIKGWEEYLHEGDQYLTTARNAFAGQRHAFTAEILYNVIAMAIEKLVMGALMQSGNLPYNHTMRDLAEAMEEHFPGRLGGIKDRLISLDAYQEICDLDTYHRQPPTMEEIPAMLNLAIELQELVSR
;
A
#
# COMPACT_ATOMS: atom_id res chain seq x y z
N MET A 1 -8.42 70.08 -51.35
CA MET A 1 -8.02 70.24 -49.93
C MET A 1 -8.65 69.06 -49.19
N THR A 2 -8.04 67.87 -49.06
CA THR A 2 -6.59 67.56 -48.83
C THR A 2 -6.18 68.16 -47.47
N THR A 3 -5.78 67.45 -46.40
CA THR A 3 -5.36 66.04 -46.13
C THR A 3 -5.56 65.76 -44.61
N ALA A 4 -5.47 64.57 -43.98
CA ALA A 4 -5.17 63.16 -44.35
C ALA A 4 -5.74 62.19 -43.25
N GLN A 5 -5.57 60.88 -43.42
CA GLN A 5 -5.45 59.89 -42.32
C GLN A 5 -4.00 59.43 -42.18
N PRO A 6 -3.59 58.91 -41.01
CA PRO A 6 -3.07 57.54 -41.06
C PRO A 6 -3.54 56.60 -39.94
N LYS A 7 -3.60 55.34 -40.36
CA LYS A 7 -3.70 54.05 -39.66
C LYS A 7 -3.20 53.99 -38.20
N ASN A 8 -3.96 53.25 -37.41
CA ASN A 8 -3.53 52.19 -36.49
C ASN A 8 -4.78 51.31 -36.26
N SER A 9 -4.79 50.00 -36.12
CA SER A 9 -3.84 48.88 -36.25
C SER A 9 -4.58 47.75 -35.54
N ASP A 10 -4.71 46.56 -36.12
CA ASP A 10 -5.50 45.48 -35.52
C ASP A 10 -5.05 45.14 -34.10
N MET A 11 -6.00 45.11 -33.16
CA MET A 11 -5.91 44.26 -31.98
C MET A 11 -7.27 43.60 -31.75
N ALA A 12 -7.52 42.53 -32.52
CA ALA A 12 -8.38 41.47 -32.03
C ALA A 12 -7.77 40.98 -30.71
N SER A 13 -8.43 41.27 -29.59
CA SER A 13 -8.05 40.68 -28.30
C SER A 13 -8.44 39.22 -28.34
N THR A 14 -7.52 38.38 -28.83
CA THR A 14 -7.64 36.93 -28.75
C THR A 14 -7.63 36.57 -27.29
N ALA A 15 -8.82 36.36 -26.72
CA ALA A 15 -8.96 35.84 -25.37
C ALA A 15 -8.20 34.51 -25.32
N PHE A 16 -7.11 34.48 -24.55
CA PHE A 16 -6.42 33.23 -24.25
C PHE A 16 -7.41 32.33 -23.53
N ARG A 17 -7.91 31.32 -24.23
CA ARG A 17 -8.57 30.19 -23.59
C ARG A 17 -7.51 29.43 -22.82
N THR A 18 -7.38 29.80 -21.56
CA THR A 18 -6.67 29.02 -20.55
C THR A 18 -7.53 27.81 -20.17
N ASP A 19 -7.84 26.97 -21.16
CA ASP A 19 -8.37 25.61 -20.95
C ASP A 19 -7.19 24.73 -20.50
N LEU A 20 -6.55 25.12 -19.39
CA LEU A 20 -5.65 24.26 -18.64
C LEU A 20 -6.51 23.17 -18.04
N ILE A 21 -6.38 21.95 -18.58
CA ILE A 21 -6.97 20.75 -17.99
C ILE A 21 -6.52 20.71 -16.53
N GLY A 22 -7.48 20.83 -15.61
CA GLY A 22 -7.18 20.85 -14.20
C GLY A 22 -6.63 19.50 -13.77
N PHE A 23 -5.64 19.49 -12.88
CA PHE A 23 -5.20 18.26 -12.21
C PHE A 23 -6.36 17.53 -11.48
N SER A 24 -7.46 18.25 -11.24
CA SER A 24 -8.78 17.75 -10.84
C SER A 24 -9.35 16.62 -11.72
N ASP A 25 -8.95 16.52 -12.99
CA ASP A 25 -9.40 15.48 -13.93
C ASP A 25 -8.54 14.21 -13.91
N ILE A 26 -7.50 14.14 -13.07
CA ILE A 26 -6.71 12.92 -12.86
C ILE A 26 -7.58 11.91 -12.09
N LYS A 27 -8.28 11.07 -12.86
CA LYS A 27 -8.97 9.90 -12.33
C LYS A 27 -7.93 8.90 -11.85
N PHE A 28 -7.82 8.74 -10.53
CA PHE A 28 -7.19 7.57 -9.93
C PHE A 28 -7.95 6.33 -10.44
N GLN A 29 -7.26 5.52 -11.24
CA GLN A 29 -7.74 4.24 -11.73
C GLN A 29 -7.04 3.14 -10.94
N SER A 30 -7.77 2.08 -10.60
CA SER A 30 -7.19 0.89 -9.98
C SER A 30 -6.06 0.33 -10.86
N ILE A 31 -4.94 0.01 -10.25
CA ILE A 31 -3.82 -0.68 -10.89
C ILE A 31 -4.26 -2.12 -11.15
N LYS A 32 -4.14 -2.58 -12.40
CA LYS A 32 -4.56 -3.93 -12.82
C LYS A 32 -3.88 -5.01 -11.96
N GLY A 33 -4.65 -6.02 -11.54
CA GLY A 33 -4.16 -7.15 -10.75
C GLY A 33 -4.30 -6.94 -9.24
N TRP A 34 -4.93 -5.85 -8.78
CA TRP A 34 -5.24 -5.63 -7.37
C TRP A 34 -6.10 -6.78 -6.79
N GLU A 35 -6.99 -7.37 -7.60
CA GLU A 35 -7.81 -8.52 -7.24
C GLU A 35 -6.96 -9.76 -6.94
N GLU A 36 -5.93 -9.99 -7.77
CA GLU A 36 -5.01 -11.12 -7.65
C GLU A 36 -4.16 -10.98 -6.38
N TYR A 37 -3.69 -9.76 -6.08
CA TYR A 37 -2.97 -9.45 -4.84
C TYR A 37 -3.80 -9.69 -3.58
N LEU A 38 -5.06 -9.22 -3.52
CA LEU A 38 -5.94 -9.52 -2.38
C LEU A 38 -6.18 -11.03 -2.24
N HIS A 39 -6.45 -11.71 -3.35
CA HIS A 39 -6.70 -13.16 -3.34
C HIS A 39 -5.48 -13.98 -2.86
N GLU A 40 -4.28 -13.62 -3.29
CA GLU A 40 -3.03 -14.24 -2.79
C GLU A 40 -2.82 -13.97 -1.30
N GLY A 41 -3.14 -12.75 -0.83
CA GLY A 41 -3.13 -12.40 0.59
C GLY A 41 -4.02 -13.32 1.43
N ASP A 42 -5.26 -13.55 0.97
CA ASP A 42 -6.21 -14.49 1.59
C ASP A 42 -5.67 -15.93 1.61
N GLN A 43 -5.03 -16.37 0.52
CA GLN A 43 -4.43 -17.71 0.42
C GLN A 43 -3.26 -17.89 1.40
N TYR A 44 -2.37 -16.91 1.51
CA TYR A 44 -1.26 -16.94 2.48
C TYR A 44 -1.79 -16.94 3.93
N LEU A 45 -2.74 -16.07 4.26
CA LEU A 45 -3.35 -16.03 5.60
C LEU A 45 -4.05 -17.35 5.94
N THR A 46 -4.81 -17.91 5.00
CA THR A 46 -5.45 -19.23 5.15
C THR A 46 -4.42 -20.33 5.37
N THR A 47 -3.29 -20.29 4.64
CA THR A 47 -2.19 -21.25 4.79
C THR A 47 -1.56 -21.17 6.18
N ALA A 48 -1.20 -19.97 6.65
CA ALA A 48 -0.62 -19.77 7.99
C ALA A 48 -1.57 -20.21 9.10
N ARG A 49 -2.86 -19.82 9.02
CA ARG A 49 -3.89 -20.23 10.00
C ARG A 49 -4.05 -21.74 10.07
N ASN A 50 -4.16 -22.42 8.92
CA ASN A 50 -4.33 -23.87 8.85
C ASN A 50 -3.07 -24.63 9.30
N ALA A 51 -1.88 -24.11 9.01
CA ALA A 51 -0.62 -24.69 9.45
C ALA A 51 -0.44 -24.59 10.97
N PHE A 52 -0.71 -23.43 11.55
CA PHE A 52 -0.65 -23.18 12.99
C PHE A 52 -1.69 -24.01 13.76
N ALA A 53 -2.97 -23.91 13.37
CA ALA A 53 -4.05 -24.66 14.02
C ALA A 53 -3.89 -26.19 13.87
N GLY A 54 -3.34 -26.65 12.75
CA GLY A 54 -3.02 -28.06 12.51
C GLY A 54 -1.67 -28.52 13.10
N GLN A 55 -0.98 -27.68 13.88
CA GLN A 55 0.31 -27.95 14.53
C GLN A 55 1.34 -28.61 13.58
N ARG A 56 1.40 -28.13 12.34
CA ARG A 56 2.20 -28.76 11.28
C ARG A 56 3.69 -28.53 11.55
N HIS A 57 4.42 -29.55 12.01
CA HIS A 57 5.85 -29.44 12.37
C HIS A 57 6.79 -28.88 11.28
N ALA A 58 6.41 -28.94 9.99
CA ALA A 58 7.14 -28.31 8.90
C ALA A 58 7.07 -26.77 8.90
N PHE A 59 6.08 -26.19 9.58
CA PHE A 59 5.89 -24.76 9.76
C PHE A 59 6.48 -24.34 11.11
N THR A 60 7.76 -23.96 11.09
CA THR A 60 8.40 -23.30 12.23
C THR A 60 7.79 -21.91 12.46
N ALA A 61 8.04 -21.31 13.63
CA ALA A 61 7.58 -19.95 13.92
C ALA A 61 8.10 -18.94 12.88
N GLU A 62 9.35 -19.10 12.45
CA GLU A 62 9.96 -18.34 11.36
C GLU A 62 9.20 -18.48 10.02
N ILE A 63 8.85 -19.72 9.62
CA ILE A 63 8.09 -19.96 8.39
C ILE A 63 6.67 -19.36 8.50
N LEU A 64 6.04 -19.48 9.66
CA LEU A 64 4.71 -18.90 9.91
C LEU A 64 4.75 -17.38 9.83
N TYR A 65 5.72 -16.73 10.47
CA TYR A 65 5.94 -15.28 10.35
C TYR A 65 6.15 -14.86 8.89
N ASN A 66 7.03 -15.53 8.13
CA ASN A 66 7.24 -15.21 6.72
C ASN A 66 5.96 -15.33 5.89
N VAL A 67 5.12 -16.36 6.13
CA VAL A 67 3.84 -16.53 5.42
C VAL A 67 2.80 -15.49 5.86
N ILE A 68 2.79 -15.08 7.12
CA ILE A 68 1.94 -13.99 7.63
C ILE A 68 2.38 -12.64 7.05
N ALA A 69 3.68 -12.39 6.95
CA ALA A 69 4.24 -11.19 6.31
C ALA A 69 3.84 -11.11 4.84
N MET A 70 3.96 -12.21 4.06
CA MET A 70 3.47 -12.26 2.68
C MET A 70 1.96 -12.00 2.59
N ALA A 71 1.15 -12.52 3.52
CA ALA A 71 -0.28 -12.22 3.55
C ALA A 71 -0.56 -10.73 3.76
N ILE A 72 0.10 -10.12 4.76
CA ILE A 72 -0.02 -8.69 5.09
C ILE A 72 0.41 -7.81 3.90
N GLU A 73 1.58 -8.08 3.32
CA GLU A 73 2.10 -7.35 2.16
C GLU A 73 1.10 -7.40 0.99
N LYS A 74 0.60 -8.60 0.66
CA LYS A 74 -0.36 -8.80 -0.44
C LYS A 74 -1.70 -8.10 -0.21
N LEU A 75 -2.21 -8.12 1.03
CA LEU A 75 -3.43 -7.41 1.42
C LEU A 75 -3.26 -5.88 1.32
N VAL A 76 -2.16 -5.32 1.82
CA VAL A 76 -1.87 -3.88 1.71
C VAL A 76 -1.68 -3.47 0.25
N MET A 77 -0.85 -4.19 -0.49
CA MET A 77 -0.60 -3.92 -1.91
C MET A 77 -1.89 -3.98 -2.72
N GLY A 78 -2.75 -4.97 -2.50
CA GLY A 78 -4.06 -5.06 -3.16
C GLY A 78 -4.96 -3.85 -2.87
N ALA A 79 -5.03 -3.39 -1.61
CA ALA A 79 -5.80 -2.20 -1.23
C ALA A 79 -5.25 -0.91 -1.86
N LEU A 80 -3.93 -0.70 -1.80
CA LEU A 80 -3.26 0.45 -2.41
C LEU A 80 -3.47 0.45 -3.93
N MET A 81 -3.22 -0.69 -4.59
CA MET A 81 -3.42 -0.85 -6.04
C MET A 81 -4.88 -0.61 -6.44
N GLN A 82 -5.86 -1.09 -5.67
CA GLN A 82 -7.29 -0.81 -5.91
C GLN A 82 -7.59 0.69 -5.91
N SER A 83 -6.97 1.45 -5.00
CA SER A 83 -7.09 2.91 -4.93
C SER A 83 -6.24 3.68 -5.95
N GLY A 84 -5.44 3.00 -6.77
CA GLY A 84 -4.55 3.61 -7.77
C GLY A 84 -3.17 4.02 -7.25
N ASN A 85 -2.77 3.56 -6.06
CA ASN A 85 -1.56 3.95 -5.35
C ASN A 85 -0.58 2.76 -5.19
N LEU A 86 0.67 3.06 -4.86
CA LEU A 86 1.72 2.08 -4.53
C LEU A 86 2.55 2.63 -3.35
N PRO A 87 3.07 1.78 -2.46
CA PRO A 87 4.01 2.19 -1.43
C PRO A 87 5.38 2.51 -2.04
N TYR A 88 6.24 3.19 -1.27
CA TYR A 88 7.62 3.44 -1.66
C TYR A 88 8.45 2.14 -1.75
N ASN A 89 8.21 1.22 -0.81
CA ASN A 89 8.87 -0.09 -0.72
C ASN A 89 7.97 -1.06 0.07
N HIS A 90 8.37 -2.33 0.20
CA HIS A 90 7.57 -3.41 0.78
C HIS A 90 7.95 -3.75 2.24
N THR A 91 8.61 -2.84 2.97
CA THR A 91 8.79 -3.00 4.43
C THR A 91 7.45 -2.80 5.15
N MET A 92 7.29 -3.36 6.36
CA MET A 92 6.02 -3.22 7.08
C MET A 92 5.76 -1.77 7.50
N ARG A 93 6.83 -1.01 7.77
CA ARG A 93 6.79 0.45 7.89
C ARG A 93 6.27 1.15 6.63
N ASP A 94 6.91 0.96 5.48
CA ASP A 94 6.56 1.66 4.24
C ASP A 94 5.12 1.35 3.82
N LEU A 95 4.69 0.10 4.00
CA LEU A 95 3.31 -0.37 3.78
C LEU A 95 2.31 0.31 4.74
N ALA A 96 2.63 0.40 6.03
CA ALA A 96 1.78 1.04 7.03
C ALA A 96 1.72 2.57 6.89
N GLU A 97 2.80 3.19 6.42
CA GLU A 97 2.86 4.62 6.14
C GLU A 97 2.06 4.97 4.88
N ALA A 98 2.20 4.21 3.79
CA ALA A 98 1.39 4.38 2.58
C ALA A 98 -0.12 4.15 2.83
N MET A 99 -0.47 3.15 3.65
CA MET A 99 -1.86 2.92 4.05
C MET A 99 -2.44 4.09 4.86
N GLU A 100 -1.66 4.74 5.73
CA GLU A 100 -2.12 5.92 6.48
C GLU A 100 -2.19 7.19 5.59
N GLU A 101 -1.31 7.31 4.59
CA GLU A 101 -1.36 8.41 3.61
C GLU A 101 -2.61 8.34 2.73
N HIS A 102 -2.91 7.16 2.18
CA HIS A 102 -4.01 6.97 1.23
C HIS A 102 -5.36 6.61 1.89
N PHE A 103 -5.34 6.09 3.12
CA PHE A 103 -6.54 5.75 3.89
C PHE A 103 -6.49 6.34 5.32
N PRO A 104 -6.38 7.67 5.47
CA PRO A 104 -6.11 8.33 6.75
C PRO A 104 -7.14 7.97 7.83
N GLY A 105 -6.64 7.61 9.01
CA GLY A 105 -7.42 7.22 10.17
C GLY A 105 -8.04 5.81 10.11
N ARG A 106 -7.83 5.02 9.05
CA ARG A 106 -8.40 3.65 8.97
C ARG A 106 -7.63 2.63 9.81
N LEU A 107 -6.30 2.71 9.87
CA LEU A 107 -5.46 1.69 10.52
C LEU A 107 -5.63 1.66 12.05
N GLY A 108 -5.70 2.83 12.69
CA GLY A 108 -5.64 2.94 14.14
C GLY A 108 -4.44 2.15 14.71
N GLY A 109 -4.70 1.27 15.69
CA GLY A 109 -3.67 0.44 16.31
C GLY A 109 -3.03 -0.64 15.43
N ILE A 110 -3.55 -0.88 14.21
CA ILE A 110 -2.92 -1.79 13.23
C ILE A 110 -1.56 -1.21 12.78
N LYS A 111 -1.44 0.12 12.64
CA LYS A 111 -0.23 0.80 12.15
C LYS A 111 1.01 0.44 12.97
N ASP A 112 0.97 0.66 14.27
CA ASP A 112 2.13 0.42 15.15
C ASP A 112 2.48 -1.07 15.23
N ARG A 113 1.48 -1.95 15.14
CA ARG A 113 1.66 -3.40 15.11
C ARG A 113 2.31 -3.88 13.81
N LEU A 114 1.94 -3.31 12.66
CA LEU A 114 2.64 -3.56 11.39
C LEU A 114 4.10 -3.13 11.49
N ILE A 115 4.35 -1.89 11.93
CA ILE A 115 5.73 -1.36 12.11
C ILE A 115 6.56 -2.25 13.04
N SER A 116 5.95 -2.84 14.09
CA SER A 116 6.67 -3.75 15.00
C SER A 116 7.15 -5.06 14.35
N LEU A 117 6.59 -5.46 13.21
CA LEU A 117 7.01 -6.68 12.50
C LEU A 117 8.38 -6.56 11.82
N ASP A 118 8.85 -5.34 11.50
CA ASP A 118 10.17 -5.14 10.88
C ASP A 118 11.31 -5.60 11.80
N ALA A 119 11.12 -5.53 13.13
CA ALA A 119 12.13 -5.90 14.14
C ALA A 119 12.55 -7.39 14.11
N TYR A 120 11.74 -8.27 13.50
CA TYR A 120 12.10 -9.68 13.34
C TYR A 120 13.03 -9.92 12.13
N GLN A 121 12.99 -9.03 11.12
CA GLN A 121 13.70 -9.19 9.85
C GLN A 121 14.09 -7.85 9.20
N GLU A 122 15.30 -7.36 9.52
CA GLU A 122 15.89 -6.16 8.91
C GLU A 122 16.59 -6.52 7.58
N ILE A 123 15.82 -6.92 6.56
CA ILE A 123 16.36 -7.43 5.28
C ILE A 123 16.79 -6.30 4.32
N CYS A 124 16.25 -5.09 4.51
CA CYS A 124 16.46 -3.95 3.60
C CYS A 124 17.66 -3.06 3.97
N ASP A 125 18.42 -3.40 5.01
CA ASP A 125 19.68 -2.75 5.33
C ASP A 125 20.82 -3.36 4.50
N LEU A 126 21.63 -2.50 3.86
CA LEU A 126 22.76 -2.87 3.00
C LEU A 126 24.04 -3.20 3.78
N ASP A 127 24.18 -2.65 4.98
CA ASP A 127 25.38 -2.76 5.82
C ASP A 127 25.18 -3.75 6.98
N THR A 128 23.93 -3.95 7.44
CA THR A 128 23.62 -4.81 8.60
C THR A 128 22.43 -5.76 8.39
N TYR A 129 22.70 -7.05 8.10
CA TYR A 129 21.66 -8.08 8.11
C TYR A 129 21.40 -8.58 9.54
N HIS A 130 20.34 -8.06 10.18
CA HIS A 130 19.89 -8.55 11.49
C HIS A 130 18.58 -9.34 11.37
N ARG A 131 18.52 -10.48 12.08
CA ARG A 131 17.34 -11.36 12.11
C ARG A 131 17.17 -11.99 13.48
N GLN A 132 16.02 -11.73 14.09
CA GLN A 132 15.58 -12.40 15.30
C GLN A 132 14.28 -13.12 14.97
N PRO A 133 14.29 -14.46 14.76
CA PRO A 133 13.06 -15.19 14.46
C PRO A 133 12.10 -15.15 15.67
N PRO A 134 10.78 -15.02 15.45
CA PRO A 134 9.81 -15.04 16.53
C PRO A 134 9.72 -16.42 17.19
N THR A 135 9.26 -16.42 18.43
CA THR A 135 8.81 -17.61 19.15
C THR A 135 7.45 -18.07 18.62
N MET A 136 7.09 -19.34 18.87
CA MET A 136 5.76 -19.86 18.51
C MET A 136 4.61 -19.21 19.33
N GLU A 137 4.94 -18.59 20.47
CA GLU A 137 3.99 -17.90 21.34
C GLU A 137 3.57 -16.52 20.81
N GLU A 138 4.38 -15.91 19.93
CA GLU A 138 4.08 -14.62 19.29
C GLU A 138 3.19 -14.76 18.03
N ILE A 139 3.21 -15.93 17.37
CA ILE A 139 2.47 -16.19 16.12
C ILE A 139 0.95 -15.90 16.22
N PRO A 140 0.23 -16.21 17.32
CA PRO A 140 -1.17 -15.82 17.47
C PRO A 140 -1.43 -14.31 17.33
N ALA A 141 -0.54 -13.46 17.85
CA ALA A 141 -0.70 -12.01 17.77
C ALA A 141 -0.50 -11.48 16.34
N MET A 142 0.42 -12.10 15.60
CA MET A 142 0.70 -11.83 14.18
C MET A 142 -0.46 -12.32 13.28
N LEU A 143 -1.01 -13.51 13.54
CA LEU A 143 -2.20 -14.01 12.85
C LEU A 143 -3.41 -13.09 13.07
N ASN A 144 -3.65 -12.64 14.31
CA ASN A 144 -4.73 -11.71 14.60
C ASN A 144 -4.54 -10.37 13.87
N LEU A 145 -3.32 -9.83 13.81
CA LEU A 145 -3.01 -8.62 13.04
C LEU A 145 -3.38 -8.77 11.55
N ALA A 146 -3.00 -9.89 10.93
CA ALA A 146 -3.32 -10.15 9.53
C ALA A 146 -4.84 -10.34 9.29
N ILE A 147 -5.57 -10.92 10.25
CA ILE A 147 -7.04 -11.04 10.19
C ILE A 147 -7.71 -9.67 10.31
N GLU A 148 -7.31 -8.85 11.28
CA GLU A 148 -7.82 -7.48 11.45
C GLU A 148 -7.57 -6.63 10.20
N LEU A 149 -6.40 -6.78 9.57
CA LEU A 149 -6.07 -6.13 8.30
C LEU A 149 -6.92 -6.65 7.14
N GLN A 150 -7.10 -7.97 7.02
CA GLN A 150 -7.98 -8.58 6.01
C GLN A 150 -9.41 -8.01 6.12
N GLU A 151 -9.95 -7.94 7.34
CA GLU A 151 -11.26 -7.36 7.61
C GLU A 151 -11.34 -5.85 7.28
N LEU A 152 -10.23 -5.12 7.35
CA LEU A 152 -10.15 -3.70 7.00
C LEU A 152 -10.12 -3.47 5.50
N VAL A 153 -9.35 -4.27 4.74
CA VAL A 153 -9.18 -4.09 3.28
C VAL A 153 -10.30 -4.72 2.45
N SER A 154 -11.09 -5.63 3.03
CA SER A 154 -12.22 -6.29 2.36
C SER A 154 -13.54 -5.49 2.40
N ARG A 155 -13.49 -4.17 2.66
CA ARG A 155 -14.65 -3.28 2.87
C ARG A 155 -14.67 -2.08 1.93
#